data_AF-A0AAU9TY04-F1
#
_entry.id   AF-A0AAU9TY04-F1
#
_cell.length_a   1.000
_cell.length_b   1.000
_cell.length_c   1.000
_cell.angle_alpha   90.00
_cell.angle_beta   90.00
_cell.angle_gamma   90.00
#
_symmetry.space_group_name_H-M   'P 1'
#
loop_
_entity.id
_entity.type
_entity.pdbx_description
1 polymer ?
#
loop_
_entity_poly.entity_id
_entity_poly.type
_entity_poly.pdbx_seq_one_letter_code
_entity_poly.pdbx_strand_id
1 'polypeptide(L)'
;MEELNRLPPKYIATFIRQINMIQIFGINIFEDSKDSFFKRRIRLFFFGGLLTIMLTSQYLYVFNINEMGAEFLDIVSAMSNIFIVSQGYIKMSIVTYKRDQIKELIMEMGKIWRTEIDNEEKERTLNSWTRRLKLFDNALFTAAIVSLIFFELLPVIHLIYAFITNGDLQFQLPVQMHFVCPSSLQCPYKYALGYIFQLIVGKFVLFYVKQI
;
A
#
# COMPACT_ATOMS: atom_id res chain seq x y z
N MET A 1 -0.61 -13.74 18.40
CA MET A 1 0.76 -13.42 18.85
C MET A 1 1.39 -14.57 19.62
N GLU A 2 0.67 -15.23 20.54
CA GLU A 2 1.20 -16.39 21.29
C GLU A 2 1.69 -17.54 20.41
N GLU A 3 1.00 -17.87 19.32
CA GLU A 3 1.46 -18.92 18.39
C GLU A 3 2.74 -18.54 17.65
N LEU A 4 2.91 -17.25 17.34
CA LEU A 4 4.10 -16.74 16.66
C LEU A 4 5.32 -16.81 17.59
N ASN A 5 5.14 -16.56 18.90
CA ASN A 5 6.20 -16.62 19.90
C ASN A 5 6.79 -18.03 20.10
N ARG A 6 6.14 -19.07 19.57
CA ARG A 6 6.66 -20.45 19.60
C ARG A 6 7.69 -20.73 18.51
N LEU A 7 7.85 -19.82 17.54
CA LEU A 7 8.77 -19.98 16.41
C LEU A 7 10.13 -19.34 16.70
N PRO A 8 11.20 -19.75 15.98
CA PRO A 8 12.53 -19.18 16.17
C PRO A 8 12.54 -17.67 15.89
N PRO A 9 13.16 -16.84 16.75
CA PRO A 9 13.13 -15.38 16.61
C PRO A 9 13.76 -14.90 15.30
N LYS A 10 14.81 -15.59 14.82
CA LYS A 10 15.43 -15.31 13.52
C LYS A 10 14.46 -15.53 12.35
N TYR A 11 13.58 -16.54 12.44
CA TYR A 11 12.57 -16.81 11.43
C TYR A 11 11.49 -15.72 11.43
N ILE A 12 10.93 -15.42 12.60
CA ILE A 12 9.90 -14.37 12.77
C ILE A 12 10.38 -13.02 12.20
N ALA A 13 11.64 -12.66 12.47
CA ALA A 13 12.23 -11.42 11.99
C ALA A 13 12.27 -11.27 10.46
N THR A 14 12.09 -12.36 9.70
CA THR A 14 12.11 -12.31 8.23
C THR A 14 10.80 -11.82 7.61
N PHE A 15 9.65 -12.00 8.28
CA PHE A 15 8.34 -11.67 7.72
C PHE A 15 7.45 -10.83 8.66
N ILE A 16 7.92 -10.52 9.88
CA ILE A 16 7.16 -9.73 10.85
C ILE A 16 6.75 -8.36 10.32
N ARG A 17 7.59 -7.72 9.50
CA ARG A 17 7.27 -6.45 8.86
C ARG A 17 6.05 -6.59 7.95
N GLN A 18 6.02 -7.62 7.13
CA GLN A 18 4.93 -7.93 6.19
C GLN A 18 3.64 -8.24 6.94
N ILE A 19 3.72 -9.04 8.02
CA ILE A 19 2.55 -9.29 8.89
C ILE A 19 2.02 -7.99 9.48
N ASN A 20 2.90 -7.15 10.04
CA ASN A 20 2.49 -5.89 10.66
C ASN A 20 1.83 -4.95 9.64
N MET A 21 2.35 -4.89 8.41
CA MET A 21 1.71 -4.16 7.30
C MET A 21 0.31 -4.69 6.98
N ILE A 22 0.12 -6.00 6.91
CA ILE A 22 -1.18 -6.61 6.62
C ILE A 22 -2.19 -6.38 7.77
N GLN A 23 -1.74 -6.42 9.02
CA GLN A 23 -2.56 -6.11 10.20
C GLN A 23 -3.11 -4.67 10.19
N ILE A 24 -2.36 -3.73 9.60
CA ILE A 24 -2.81 -2.34 9.47
C ILE A 24 -4.05 -2.24 8.59
N PHE A 25 -4.17 -3.04 7.53
CA PHE A 25 -5.39 -3.10 6.72
C PHE A 25 -6.57 -3.77 7.45
N GLY A 26 -6.37 -4.21 8.69
CA GLY A 26 -7.38 -4.91 9.49
C GLY A 26 -7.35 -6.43 9.30
N ILE A 27 -6.34 -6.96 8.60
CA ILE A 27 -6.19 -8.40 8.37
C ILE A 27 -5.18 -8.97 9.37
N ASN A 28 -5.66 -9.53 10.47
CA ASN A 28 -4.78 -10.11 11.49
C ASN A 28 -4.56 -11.60 11.26
N ILE A 29 -3.43 -12.01 10.68
CA ILE A 29 -3.14 -13.43 10.36
C ILE A 29 -3.02 -14.31 11.63
N PHE A 30 -2.44 -13.80 12.72
CA PHE A 30 -2.05 -14.61 13.91
C PHE A 30 -2.79 -14.27 15.20
N GLU A 31 -3.92 -13.57 15.13
CA GLU A 31 -4.64 -13.11 16.31
C GLU A 31 -6.12 -13.47 16.20
N ASP A 32 -6.57 -14.42 17.03
CA ASP A 32 -7.93 -14.98 16.99
C ASP A 32 -8.83 -14.43 18.13
N SER A 33 -8.42 -13.35 18.80
CA SER A 33 -9.15 -12.76 19.94
C SER A 33 -10.54 -12.23 19.56
N LYS A 34 -11.59 -12.71 20.26
CA LYS A 34 -13.01 -12.36 20.03
C LYS A 34 -13.32 -10.87 20.22
N ASP A 35 -12.63 -10.17 21.12
CA ASP A 35 -12.93 -8.77 21.46
C ASP A 35 -12.49 -7.73 20.41
N SER A 36 -11.76 -8.15 19.38
CA SER A 36 -11.24 -7.25 18.34
C SER A 36 -11.89 -7.42 16.96
N PHE A 37 -12.82 -8.37 16.79
CA PHE A 37 -13.42 -8.68 15.49
C PHE A 37 -14.14 -7.49 14.83
N PHE A 38 -14.90 -6.71 15.61
CA PHE A 38 -15.67 -5.58 15.10
C PHE A 38 -14.75 -4.43 14.64
N LYS A 39 -13.77 -4.05 15.47
CA LYS A 39 -12.77 -3.01 15.16
C LYS A 39 -11.95 -3.37 13.91
N ARG A 40 -11.64 -4.64 13.70
CA ARG A 40 -10.90 -5.15 12.53
C ARG A 40 -11.71 -5.06 11.25
N ARG A 41 -12.95 -5.56 11.27
CA ARG A 41 -13.85 -5.50 10.10
C ARG A 41 -14.13 -4.06 9.71
N ILE A 42 -14.34 -3.16 10.67
CA ILE A 42 -14.50 -1.73 10.39
C ILE A 42 -13.30 -1.15 9.67
N ARG A 43 -12.07 -1.47 10.11
CA ARG A 43 -10.87 -0.94 9.46
C ARG A 43 -10.72 -1.45 8.02
N LEU A 44 -11.00 -2.74 7.80
CA LEU A 44 -10.99 -3.34 6.46
C LEU A 44 -12.07 -2.75 5.57
N PHE A 45 -13.31 -2.58 6.08
CA PHE A 45 -14.41 -1.96 5.34
C PHE A 45 -14.15 -0.48 5.04
N PHE A 46 -13.61 0.27 6.00
CA PHE A 46 -13.24 1.66 5.81
C PHE A 46 -12.18 1.80 4.72
N PHE A 47 -11.12 0.99 4.78
CA PHE A 47 -10.07 1.02 3.78
C PHE A 47 -10.54 0.54 2.40
N GLY A 48 -11.29 -0.56 2.34
CA GLY A 48 -11.92 -1.03 1.11
C GLY A 48 -12.87 0.00 0.51
N GLY A 49 -13.64 0.70 1.35
CA GLY A 49 -14.51 1.80 0.94
C GLY A 49 -13.72 2.95 0.31
N LEU A 50 -12.63 3.41 0.94
CA LEU A 50 -11.77 4.45 0.38
C LEU A 50 -11.17 4.04 -0.97
N LEU A 51 -10.67 2.81 -1.09
CA LEU A 51 -10.14 2.29 -2.35
C LEU A 51 -11.24 2.16 -3.42
N THR A 52 -12.45 1.75 -3.05
CA THR A 52 -13.59 1.67 -3.98
C THR A 52 -13.95 3.05 -4.52
N ILE A 53 -14.00 4.06 -3.65
CA ILE A 53 -14.26 5.45 -4.04
C ILE A 53 -13.18 5.91 -5.02
N MET A 54 -11.91 5.70 -4.67
CA MET A 54 -10.79 6.07 -5.53
C MET A 54 -10.86 5.39 -6.91
N LEU A 55 -11.07 4.07 -6.94
CA LEU A 55 -11.14 3.29 -8.16
C LEU A 55 -12.34 3.71 -9.03
N THR A 56 -13.51 3.92 -8.42
CA THR A 56 -14.71 4.40 -9.12
C THR A 56 -14.48 5.79 -9.71
N SER A 57 -13.87 6.70 -8.95
CA SER A 57 -13.50 8.03 -9.43
C SER A 57 -12.49 7.99 -10.59
N GLN A 58 -11.56 7.05 -10.60
CA GLN A 58 -10.64 6.85 -11.72
C GLN A 58 -11.35 6.29 -12.96
N TYR A 59 -12.27 5.33 -12.80
CA TYR A 59 -13.08 4.85 -13.92
C TYR A 59 -13.95 5.97 -14.50
N LEU A 60 -14.63 6.74 -13.66
CA LEU A 60 -15.40 7.91 -14.11
C LEU A 60 -14.51 8.94 -14.83
N TYR A 61 -13.26 9.09 -14.40
CA TYR A 61 -12.31 9.96 -15.09
C TYR A 61 -12.02 9.50 -16.53
N VAL A 62 -11.79 8.21 -16.71
CA VAL A 62 -11.55 7.62 -18.03
C VAL A 62 -12.82 7.64 -18.90
N PHE A 63 -14.01 7.42 -18.33
CA PHE A 63 -15.26 7.45 -19.10
C PHE A 63 -15.68 8.87 -19.52
N ASN A 64 -15.40 9.89 -18.70
CA ASN A 64 -15.75 11.28 -18.97
C ASN A 64 -14.59 12.08 -19.60
N ILE A 65 -13.66 11.39 -20.27
CA ILE A 65 -12.41 11.98 -20.78
C ILE A 65 -12.64 13.11 -21.79
N ASN A 66 -13.64 12.95 -22.66
CA ASN A 66 -13.99 13.91 -23.71
C ASN A 66 -14.56 15.21 -23.14
N GLU A 67 -15.24 15.14 -21.99
CA GLU A 67 -15.81 16.29 -21.31
C GLU A 67 -14.76 17.07 -20.50
N MET A 68 -13.66 16.39 -20.11
CA MET A 68 -12.58 16.98 -19.32
C MET A 68 -11.42 17.53 -20.16
N GLY A 69 -11.46 17.35 -21.48
CA GLY A 69 -10.42 17.85 -22.39
C GLY A 69 -9.04 17.25 -22.13
N ALA A 70 -8.97 16.04 -21.56
CA ALA A 70 -7.73 15.39 -21.19
C ALA A 70 -7.01 14.79 -22.41
N GLU A 71 -5.68 14.82 -22.40
CA GLU A 71 -4.87 14.31 -23.51
C GLU A 71 -4.71 12.79 -23.41
N PHE A 72 -4.35 12.14 -24.53
CA PHE A 72 -4.10 10.69 -24.56
C PHE A 72 -3.10 10.23 -23.48
N LEU A 73 -2.08 11.05 -23.19
CA LEU A 73 -1.08 10.75 -22.17
C LEU A 73 -1.69 10.70 -20.76
N ASP A 74 -2.68 11.53 -20.46
CA ASP A 74 -3.39 11.53 -19.18
C ASP A 74 -4.20 10.24 -18.99
N ILE A 75 -4.78 9.72 -20.08
CA ILE A 75 -5.50 8.44 -20.10
C ILE A 75 -4.54 7.29 -19.76
N VAL A 76 -3.39 7.22 -20.44
CA VAL A 76 -2.42 6.13 -20.24
C VAL A 76 -1.89 6.13 -18.79
N SER A 77 -1.64 7.32 -18.24
CA SER A 77 -1.25 7.49 -16.84
C SER A 77 -2.36 7.04 -15.88
N ALA A 78 -3.61 7.46 -16.13
CA ALA A 78 -4.76 7.06 -15.32
C ALA A 78 -5.00 5.53 -15.35
N MET A 79 -4.90 4.91 -16.53
CA MET A 79 -5.04 3.47 -16.70
C MET A 79 -3.99 2.67 -15.92
N SER A 80 -2.74 3.14 -15.93
CA SER A 80 -1.66 2.52 -15.15
C SER A 80 -1.99 2.53 -13.65
N ASN A 81 -2.53 3.64 -13.15
CA ASN A 81 -2.97 3.75 -11.76
C ASN A 81 -4.17 2.84 -11.45
N ILE A 82 -5.14 2.71 -12.36
CA ILE A 82 -6.28 1.78 -12.21
C ILE A 82 -5.77 0.34 -12.04
N PHE A 83 -4.80 -0.09 -12.84
CA PHE A 83 -4.21 -1.43 -12.71
C PHE A 83 -3.53 -1.64 -11.36
N ILE A 84 -2.75 -0.66 -10.88
CA ILE A 84 -2.07 -0.74 -9.57
C ILE A 84 -3.08 -0.86 -8.43
N VAL A 85 -4.11 -0.01 -8.42
CA VAL A 85 -5.17 -0.03 -7.39
C VAL A 85 -5.94 -1.35 -7.44
N SER A 86 -6.28 -1.84 -8.64
CA SER A 86 -6.96 -3.12 -8.84
C SER A 86 -6.14 -4.30 -8.33
N GLN A 87 -4.82 -4.32 -8.59
CA GLN A 87 -3.92 -5.34 -8.03
C GLN A 87 -3.89 -5.30 -6.51
N GLY A 88 -3.92 -4.12 -5.90
CA GLY A 88 -4.04 -3.96 -4.45
C GLY A 88 -5.32 -4.62 -3.92
N TYR A 89 -6.45 -4.39 -4.61
CA TYR A 89 -7.75 -4.98 -4.28
C TYR A 89 -7.73 -6.51 -4.34
N ILE A 90 -7.17 -7.07 -5.41
CA ILE A 90 -7.04 -8.52 -5.59
C ILE A 90 -6.15 -9.12 -4.50
N LYS A 91 -4.97 -8.54 -4.24
CA LYS A 91 -4.06 -8.99 -3.19
C LYS A 91 -4.72 -8.97 -1.81
N MET A 92 -5.41 -7.88 -1.48
CA MET A 92 -6.15 -7.74 -0.23
C MET A 92 -7.24 -8.81 -0.07
N SER A 93 -7.98 -9.07 -1.14
CA SER A 93 -9.03 -10.09 -1.19
C SER A 93 -8.45 -11.51 -1.01
N ILE A 94 -7.35 -11.82 -1.70
CA ILE A 94 -6.65 -13.10 -1.57
C ILE A 94 -6.14 -13.28 -0.14
N VAL A 95 -5.46 -12.28 0.43
CA VAL A 95 -4.92 -12.37 1.80
C VAL A 95 -6.03 -12.52 2.83
N THR A 96 -7.18 -11.88 2.63
CA THR A 96 -8.34 -12.01 3.51
C THR A 96 -8.97 -13.40 3.42
N TYR A 97 -9.18 -13.91 2.20
CA TYR A 97 -9.83 -15.21 1.96
C TYR A 97 -8.91 -16.39 2.30
N LYS A 98 -7.62 -16.28 2.00
CA LYS A 98 -6.60 -17.32 2.22
C LYS A 98 -5.81 -17.15 3.51
N ARG A 99 -6.29 -16.30 4.43
CA ARG A 99 -5.63 -15.99 5.70
C ARG A 99 -5.17 -17.23 6.45
N ASP A 100 -6.05 -18.22 6.62
CA ASP A 100 -5.75 -19.40 7.42
C ASP A 100 -4.73 -20.32 6.73
N GLN A 101 -4.77 -20.41 5.40
CA GLN A 101 -3.75 -21.14 4.60
C GLN A 101 -2.39 -20.45 4.68
N ILE A 102 -2.36 -19.11 4.65
CA ILE A 102 -1.12 -18.34 4.83
C ILE A 102 -0.57 -18.55 6.24
N LYS A 103 -1.44 -18.53 7.26
CA LYS A 103 -1.07 -18.81 8.66
C LYS A 103 -0.44 -20.19 8.77
N GLU A 104 -1.10 -21.22 8.25
CA GLU A 104 -0.62 -22.61 8.25
C GLU A 104 0.75 -22.73 7.58
N LEU A 105 0.91 -22.17 6.38
CA LEU A 105 2.16 -22.21 5.63
C LEU A 105 3.31 -21.53 6.39
N ILE A 106 3.07 -20.39 7.04
CA ILE A 106 4.08 -19.72 7.87
C ILE A 106 4.45 -20.59 9.09
N MET A 107 3.47 -21.24 9.72
CA MET A 107 3.71 -22.13 10.86
C MET A 107 4.47 -23.39 10.46
N GLU A 108 4.14 -24.01 9.32
CA GLU A 108 4.83 -25.18 8.78
C GLU A 108 6.28 -24.87 8.43
N MET A 109 6.53 -23.79 7.69
CA MET A 109 7.89 -23.35 7.38
C MET A 109 8.67 -23.03 8.66
N GLY A 110 8.03 -22.46 9.68
CA GLY A 110 8.64 -22.18 10.97
C GLY A 110 9.00 -23.44 11.77
N LYS A 111 8.24 -24.53 11.66
CA LYS A 111 8.58 -25.84 12.24
C LYS A 111 9.75 -26.51 11.52
N ILE A 112 9.83 -26.34 10.20
CA ILE A 112 10.93 -26.86 9.38
C ILE A 112 12.20 -26.02 9.56
N TRP A 113 12.06 -24.77 9.98
CA TRP A 113 13.16 -23.86 10.26
C TRP A 113 14.02 -24.40 11.41
N ARG A 114 15.04 -25.17 11.06
CA ARG A 114 15.91 -25.88 12.00
C ARG A 114 16.55 -24.89 12.98
N THR A 115 16.25 -25.08 14.26
CA THR A 115 16.92 -24.42 15.38
C THR A 115 18.34 -24.93 15.60
N GLU A 116 18.65 -26.14 15.15
CA GLU A 116 19.95 -26.80 15.28
C GLU A 116 20.32 -27.41 13.93
N ILE A 117 21.13 -26.69 13.15
CA ILE A 117 21.71 -27.23 11.92
C ILE A 117 23.07 -27.82 12.30
N ASP A 118 23.16 -29.14 12.44
CA ASP A 118 24.43 -29.86 12.70
C ASP A 118 25.51 -29.68 11.61
N ASN A 119 25.13 -29.12 10.46
CA ASN A 119 26.03 -28.88 9.34
C ASN A 119 26.29 -27.38 9.14
N GLU A 120 27.48 -26.96 9.55
CA GLU A 120 27.95 -25.57 9.50
C GLU A 120 27.84 -24.94 8.09
N GLU A 121 28.00 -25.73 7.03
CA GLU A 121 27.89 -25.26 5.64
C GLU A 121 26.44 -24.88 5.28
N LYS A 122 25.47 -25.69 5.73
CA LYS A 122 24.05 -25.40 5.54
C LYS A 122 23.62 -24.17 6.33
N GLU A 123 24.15 -24.00 7.55
CA GLU A 123 23.86 -22.81 8.36
C GLU A 123 24.42 -21.54 7.70
N ARG A 124 25.67 -21.56 7.25
CA ARG A 124 26.30 -20.44 6.52
C ARG A 124 25.51 -20.08 5.27
N THR A 125 25.05 -21.07 4.51
CA THR A 125 24.24 -20.87 3.30
C THR A 125 22.89 -20.24 3.63
N LEU A 126 22.16 -20.79 4.60
CA LEU A 126 20.86 -20.27 5.02
C LEU A 126 20.96 -18.82 5.56
N ASN A 127 21.98 -18.54 6.38
CA ASN A 127 22.25 -17.20 6.90
C ASN A 127 22.59 -16.21 5.77
N SER A 128 23.39 -16.64 4.78
CA SER A 128 23.72 -15.83 3.60
C SER A 128 22.47 -15.51 2.77
N TRP A 129 21.62 -16.51 2.52
CA TRP A 129 20.37 -16.34 1.77
C TRP A 129 19.40 -15.43 2.49
N THR A 130 19.22 -15.64 3.80
CA THR A 130 18.35 -14.80 4.63
C THR A 130 18.84 -13.36 4.67
N ARG A 131 20.16 -13.14 4.77
CA ARG A 131 20.76 -11.80 4.73
C ARG A 131 20.53 -11.11 3.38
N ARG A 132 20.72 -11.83 2.27
CA ARG A 132 20.46 -11.30 0.92
C ARG A 132 18.99 -10.97 0.72
N LEU A 133 18.08 -11.85 1.15
CA LEU A 133 16.65 -11.63 1.06
C LEU A 133 16.23 -10.39 1.87
N LYS A 134 16.76 -10.25 3.10
CA LYS A 134 16.51 -9.08 3.95
C LYS A 134 17.03 -7.77 3.33
N LEU A 135 18.22 -7.81 2.71
CA LEU A 135 18.76 -6.64 1.99
C LEU A 135 17.88 -6.27 0.79
N PHE A 136 17.46 -7.25 0.00
CA PHE A 136 16.59 -7.04 -1.16
C PHE A 136 15.22 -6.49 -0.74
N ASP A 137 14.60 -7.09 0.27
CA ASP A 137 13.32 -6.66 0.84
C ASP A 137 13.42 -5.23 1.43
N ASN A 138 14.52 -4.89 2.10
CA ASN A 138 14.76 -3.51 2.57
C ASN A 138 14.96 -2.51 1.42
N ALA A 139 15.68 -2.90 0.37
CA ALA A 139 15.91 -2.04 -0.79
C ALA A 139 14.60 -1.76 -1.55
N LEU A 140 13.80 -2.81 -1.82
CA LEU A 140 12.49 -2.66 -2.46
C LEU A 140 11.54 -1.80 -1.63
N PHE A 141 11.52 -2.00 -0.31
CA PHE A 141 10.66 -1.24 0.58
C PHE A 141 11.06 0.24 0.62
N THR A 142 12.37 0.53 0.77
CA THR A 142 12.91 1.89 0.72
C THR A 142 12.59 2.55 -0.63
N ALA A 143 12.80 1.85 -1.74
CA ALA A 143 12.48 2.34 -3.07
C ALA A 143 10.99 2.67 -3.20
N ALA A 144 10.09 1.80 -2.73
CA ALA A 144 8.65 2.05 -2.77
C ALA A 144 8.25 3.29 -1.96
N ILE A 145 8.84 3.50 -0.78
CA ILE A 145 8.60 4.70 0.04
C ILE A 145 9.08 5.95 -0.67
N VAL A 146 10.30 5.94 -1.19
CA VAL A 146 10.88 7.08 -1.91
C VAL A 146 10.04 7.40 -3.14
N SER A 147 9.70 6.41 -3.95
CA SER A 147 8.83 6.58 -5.11
C SER A 147 7.48 7.17 -4.74
N LEU A 148 6.86 6.72 -3.64
CA LEU A 148 5.57 7.24 -3.19
C LEU A 148 5.68 8.67 -2.64
N ILE A 149 6.77 9.02 -1.94
CA ILE A 149 7.04 10.39 -1.52
C ILE A 149 7.19 11.31 -2.74
N PHE A 150 7.95 10.90 -3.76
CA PHE A 150 8.10 11.69 -4.98
C PHE A 150 6.78 11.81 -5.75
N PHE A 151 6.03 10.72 -5.85
CA PHE A 151 4.72 10.68 -6.50
C PHE A 151 3.73 11.68 -5.87
N GLU A 152 3.71 11.76 -4.55
CA GLU A 152 2.88 12.73 -3.82
C GLU A 152 3.44 14.16 -3.94
N LEU A 153 4.76 14.37 -3.81
CA LEU A 153 5.34 15.72 -3.79
C LEU A 153 5.39 16.41 -5.16
N LEU A 154 5.52 15.65 -6.26
CA LEU A 154 5.68 16.21 -7.61
C LEU A 154 4.56 17.19 -8.00
N PRO A 155 3.26 16.86 -7.83
CA PRO A 155 2.18 17.79 -8.12
C PRO A 155 2.22 19.07 -7.29
N VAL A 156 2.65 19.00 -6.02
CA VAL A 156 2.80 20.18 -5.15
C VAL A 156 3.94 21.06 -5.62
N ILE A 157 5.08 20.47 -5.98
CA ILE A 157 6.23 21.20 -6.51
C ILE A 157 5.83 21.90 -7.82
N HIS A 158 5.10 21.22 -8.71
CA HIS A 158 4.62 21.80 -9.96
C HIS A 158 3.66 22.98 -9.71
N LEU A 159 2.74 22.84 -8.75
CA LEU A 159 1.82 23.91 -8.36
C LEU A 159 2.57 25.14 -7.80
N ILE A 160 3.56 24.93 -6.94
CA ILE A 160 4.38 26.03 -6.39
C ILE A 160 5.16 26.72 -7.51
N TYR A 161 5.73 25.95 -8.45
CA TYR A 161 6.46 26.50 -9.58
C TYR A 161 5.55 27.34 -10.49
N ALA A 162 4.36 26.84 -10.83
CA ALA A 162 3.37 27.56 -11.63
C ALA A 162 2.92 28.87 -10.93
N PHE A 163 2.73 28.82 -9.61
CA PHE A 163 2.39 30.00 -8.81
C PHE A 163 3.48 31.09 -8.84
N ILE A 164 4.76 30.71 -8.73
CA ILE A 164 5.89 31.66 -8.76
C ILE A 164 6.09 32.26 -10.15
N THR A 165 5.85 31.47 -11.20
CA THR A 165 6.10 31.88 -12.59
C THR A 165 4.92 32.63 -13.23
N ASN A 166 3.84 32.89 -12.50
CA ASN A 166 2.56 33.41 -13.02
C ASN A 166 2.04 32.63 -14.25
N GLY A 167 2.35 31.32 -14.30
CA GLY A 167 1.83 30.45 -15.34
C GLY A 167 0.35 30.11 -15.11
N ASP A 168 -0.28 29.47 -16.09
CA ASP A 168 -1.64 28.96 -15.92
C ASP A 168 -1.68 27.95 -14.76
N LEU A 169 -2.40 28.31 -13.69
CA LEU A 169 -2.57 27.48 -12.50
C LEU A 169 -3.45 26.27 -12.83
N GLN A 170 -2.80 25.17 -13.20
CA GLN A 170 -3.45 23.88 -13.36
C GLN A 170 -3.24 23.04 -12.10
N PHE A 171 -4.32 22.82 -11.37
CA PHE A 171 -4.33 21.96 -10.19
C PHE A 171 -4.20 20.49 -10.62
N GLN A 172 -3.04 19.89 -10.36
CA GLN A 172 -2.75 18.50 -10.65
C GLN A 172 -2.76 17.67 -9.37
N LEU A 173 -3.44 16.52 -9.41
CA LEU A 173 -3.42 15.56 -8.31
C LEU A 173 -2.44 14.43 -8.62
N PRO A 174 -1.80 13.82 -7.59
CA PRO A 174 -0.96 12.64 -7.76
C PRO A 174 -1.66 11.56 -8.58
N VAL A 175 -2.94 11.32 -8.29
CA VAL A 175 -3.79 10.42 -9.07
C VAL A 175 -4.89 11.21 -9.77
N GLN A 176 -4.97 11.09 -11.08
CA GLN A 176 -6.08 11.66 -11.85
C GLN A 176 -7.38 10.94 -11.52
N MET A 177 -8.38 11.68 -11.05
CA MET A 177 -9.67 11.12 -10.64
C MET A 177 -10.81 12.12 -10.77
N HIS A 178 -11.99 11.62 -11.09
CA HIS A 178 -13.19 12.43 -11.22
C HIS A 178 -13.83 12.61 -9.84
N PHE A 179 -13.91 13.85 -9.37
CA PHE A 179 -14.70 14.19 -8.20
C PHE A 179 -16.17 14.32 -8.60
N VAL A 180 -17.06 13.79 -7.76
CA VAL A 180 -18.53 13.86 -7.90
C VAL A 180 -19.05 15.31 -8.00
N CYS A 181 -18.20 16.31 -7.80
CA CYS A 181 -18.53 17.71 -8.02
C CYS A 181 -17.97 18.17 -9.38
N PRO A 182 -18.81 18.36 -10.42
CA PRO A 182 -18.38 18.59 -11.81
C PRO A 182 -17.71 19.95 -12.04
N SER A 183 -17.83 20.87 -11.09
CA SER A 183 -17.29 22.23 -11.19
C SER A 183 -15.82 22.24 -10.79
N SER A 184 -14.97 22.08 -11.80
CA SER A 184 -13.55 22.42 -11.91
C SER A 184 -12.68 22.27 -10.66
N LEU A 185 -11.62 21.47 -10.78
CA LEU A 185 -10.47 21.44 -9.86
C LEU A 185 -9.82 22.82 -9.64
N GLN A 186 -10.27 23.86 -10.35
CA GLN A 186 -9.91 25.26 -10.17
C GLN A 186 -10.30 25.86 -8.81
N CYS A 187 -11.08 25.15 -8.00
CA CYS A 187 -11.39 25.61 -6.66
C CYS A 187 -10.38 25.09 -5.60
N PRO A 188 -9.64 25.97 -4.90
CA PRO A 188 -8.58 25.56 -3.98
C PRO A 188 -9.03 24.62 -2.86
N TYR A 189 -10.26 24.78 -2.35
CA TYR A 189 -10.76 23.91 -1.28
C TYR A 189 -11.05 22.48 -1.76
N LYS A 190 -11.56 22.32 -2.99
CA LYS A 190 -11.83 21.00 -3.57
C LYS A 190 -10.53 20.28 -3.86
N TYR A 191 -9.55 21.01 -4.38
CA TYR A 191 -8.20 20.52 -4.58
C TYR A 191 -7.57 20.06 -3.27
N ALA A 192 -7.62 20.88 -2.21
CA ALA A 192 -7.08 20.53 -0.90
C ALA A 192 -7.75 19.29 -0.30
N LEU A 193 -9.09 19.19 -0.37
CA LEU A 193 -9.82 18.00 0.09
C LEU A 193 -9.42 16.75 -0.70
N GLY A 194 -9.30 16.88 -2.03
CA GLY A 194 -8.91 15.78 -2.88
C GLY A 194 -7.50 15.29 -2.63
N TYR A 195 -6.58 16.23 -2.45
CA TYR A 195 -5.20 15.96 -2.10
C TYR A 195 -5.09 15.33 -0.70
N ILE A 196 -5.85 15.81 0.30
CA ILE A 196 -5.92 15.19 1.64
C ILE A 196 -6.46 13.76 1.55
N PHE A 197 -7.48 13.52 0.73
CA PHE A 197 -8.00 12.17 0.52
C PHE A 197 -6.93 11.24 -0.07
N GLN A 198 -6.22 11.67 -1.12
CA GLN A 198 -5.13 10.90 -1.72
C GLN A 198 -3.99 10.69 -0.73
N LEU A 199 -3.61 11.71 0.05
CA LEU A 199 -2.64 11.56 1.12
C LEU A 199 -3.11 10.58 2.20
N ILE A 200 -4.39 10.50 2.54
CA ILE A 200 -4.89 9.51 3.51
C ILE A 200 -4.73 8.10 2.92
N VAL A 201 -5.17 7.89 1.68
CA VAL A 201 -5.05 6.60 0.98
C VAL A 201 -3.58 6.20 0.77
N GLY A 202 -2.72 7.13 0.34
CA GLY A 202 -1.28 6.97 0.17
C GLY A 202 -0.53 6.84 1.50
N LYS A 203 -0.96 7.49 2.58
CA LYS A 203 -0.40 7.32 3.93
C LYS A 203 -0.70 5.95 4.52
N PHE A 204 -1.83 5.34 4.19
CA PHE A 204 -2.03 3.92 4.54
C PHE A 204 -0.98 3.01 3.88
N VAL A 205 -0.34 3.46 2.79
CA VAL A 205 0.81 2.80 2.16
C VAL A 205 2.16 3.26 2.76
N LEU A 206 2.31 4.53 3.19
CA LEU A 206 3.59 5.10 3.72
C LEU A 206 3.84 4.99 5.23
N PHE A 207 2.83 5.09 6.10
CA PHE A 207 3.04 5.61 7.47
C PHE A 207 3.72 4.65 8.48
N TYR A 208 4.16 3.45 8.10
CA TYR A 208 4.53 2.45 9.11
C TYR A 208 5.97 1.95 9.06
N VAL A 209 6.84 2.70 8.39
CA VAL A 209 8.31 2.57 8.47
C VAL A 209 8.84 2.89 9.87
N LYS A 210 8.10 3.67 10.67
CA LYS A 210 8.57 4.22 11.95
C LYS A 210 8.31 3.33 13.18
N GLN A 211 7.81 2.10 13.00
CA GLN A 211 7.59 1.12 14.08
C GLN A 211 8.41 -0.17 13.94
N ILE A 212 9.62 -0.04 13.40
CA ILE A 212 10.73 -1.00 13.54
C ILE A 212 11.84 -0.29 14.32
#